data_AF-A0A8D9GQI6-F1
#
_entry.id   AF-A0A8D9GQI6-F1
#
_cell.length_a   1.000
_cell.length_b   1.000
_cell.length_c   1.000
_cell.angle_alpha   90.00
_cell.angle_beta   90.00
_cell.angle_gamma   90.00
#
_symmetry.space_group_name_H-M   'P 1'
#
loop_
_entity.id
_entity.type
_entity.pdbx_description
1 polymer ?
#
loop_
_entity_poly.entity_id
_entity_poly.type
_entity_poly.pdbx_seq_one_letter_code
_entity_poly.pdbx_strand_id
1 'polypeptide(L)'
;MNSSLSTSPLSNSGDNQTSENPPFPKDIIDSIVARLPIYLHPIVRQVSKDIKNFVDTKSVYTKRLEISRAEPLLYICLRSHIISKRRDWFELTKKAYNEKFILRSVGLFHGIPGREYSLVTAGSTVYAVGGLHNNERTSDVFSINGVSHDIEVLPKMKEPRFNSKNVVLNQTLYVIGGSLREDSQNWMEALKLKPGSEWESVPCAAYKKDVGFGPTVVMNGKIYHLGYRGECYVYDIKEDRFEEEKALGARFYHGSCVIENRLYALDDDDGIVVYDPTQRAWSVLKVLNLPELKVLSTKLVNYGGNLLIVHNLVAKSIWCTEIALKNREGNMWGDIVTSNEAHHVTNAWDTVIDNCQVIEI
;
A
#
# COMPACT_ATOMS: atom_id res chain seq x y z
N MET A 1 -63.94 60.65 -33.26
CA MET A 1 -63.25 60.32 -32.01
C MET A 1 -63.31 58.82 -31.81
N ASN A 2 -62.15 58.25 -31.51
CA ASN A 2 -61.79 56.85 -31.46
C ASN A 2 -62.67 55.98 -30.54
N SER A 3 -62.88 54.71 -30.91
CA SER A 3 -62.30 53.61 -30.12
C SER A 3 -62.31 52.30 -30.92
N SER A 4 -61.11 51.75 -31.09
CA SER A 4 -60.80 50.46 -31.70
C SER A 4 -60.89 49.36 -30.63
N LEU A 5 -61.68 48.31 -30.87
CA LEU A 5 -61.63 47.06 -30.10
C LEU A 5 -60.70 46.09 -30.83
N SER A 6 -59.52 45.90 -30.24
CA SER A 6 -58.54 44.87 -30.61
C SER A 6 -58.75 43.66 -29.70
N THR A 7 -59.13 42.52 -30.28
CA THR A 7 -59.16 41.22 -29.58
C THR A 7 -57.79 40.57 -29.67
N SER A 8 -57.17 40.34 -28.50
CA SER A 8 -55.91 39.60 -28.32
C SER A 8 -56.16 38.08 -28.37
N PRO A 9 -55.24 37.26 -28.90
CA PRO A 9 -55.40 35.81 -28.95
C PRO A 9 -55.03 35.11 -27.64
N LEU A 10 -55.70 34.00 -27.37
CA LEU A 10 -55.46 33.07 -26.27
C LEU A 10 -54.02 32.55 -26.28
N SER A 11 -53.31 32.71 -25.16
CA SER A 11 -52.04 32.05 -24.89
C SER A 11 -52.28 30.60 -24.46
N ASN A 12 -51.86 29.67 -25.30
CA ASN A 12 -51.83 28.24 -25.02
C ASN A 12 -50.60 27.94 -24.13
N SER A 13 -50.80 27.81 -22.82
CA SER A 13 -49.76 27.30 -21.91
C SER A 13 -49.89 25.79 -21.83
N GLY A 14 -49.17 25.10 -22.72
CA GLY A 14 -48.93 23.68 -22.58
C GLY A 14 -47.92 23.47 -21.46
N ASP A 15 -48.42 23.05 -20.30
CA ASP A 15 -47.60 22.47 -19.23
C ASP A 15 -46.93 21.19 -19.75
N ASN A 16 -45.68 21.31 -20.21
CA ASN A 16 -44.78 20.17 -20.32
C ASN A 16 -44.36 19.78 -18.89
N GLN A 17 -45.21 19.05 -18.18
CA GLN A 17 -44.77 18.26 -17.04
C GLN A 17 -43.92 17.10 -17.57
N THR A 18 -42.62 17.34 -17.68
CA THR A 18 -41.64 16.24 -17.68
C THR A 18 -41.87 15.45 -16.39
N SER A 19 -42.24 14.17 -16.54
CA SER A 19 -42.34 13.25 -15.40
C SER A 19 -40.94 13.03 -14.82
N GLU A 20 -40.53 13.91 -13.91
CA GLU A 20 -39.35 13.70 -13.10
C GLU A 20 -39.68 12.62 -12.08
N ASN A 21 -39.18 11.40 -12.32
CA ASN A 21 -39.02 10.45 -11.22
C ASN A 21 -38.32 11.18 -10.07
N PRO A 22 -38.80 11.09 -8.82
CA PRO A 22 -38.13 11.76 -7.71
C PRO A 22 -36.68 11.29 -7.69
N PRO A 23 -35.69 12.20 -7.64
CA PRO A 23 -34.30 11.80 -7.64
C PRO A 23 -34.07 10.87 -6.46
N PHE A 24 -33.41 9.73 -6.70
CA PHE A 24 -32.99 8.86 -5.61
C PHE A 24 -32.26 9.69 -4.55
N PRO A 25 -32.53 9.47 -3.25
CA PRO A 25 -31.83 10.16 -2.18
C PRO A 25 -30.31 10.11 -2.36
N LYS A 26 -29.63 11.24 -2.18
CA LYS A 26 -28.19 11.38 -2.44
C LYS A 26 -27.37 10.34 -1.67
N ASP A 27 -27.74 10.08 -0.43
CA ASP A 27 -27.10 9.09 0.42
C ASP A 27 -27.17 7.67 -0.16
N ILE A 28 -28.31 7.30 -0.77
CA ILE A 28 -28.48 6.01 -1.46
C ILE A 28 -27.57 5.96 -2.69
N ILE A 29 -27.51 7.03 -3.49
CA ILE A 29 -26.62 7.10 -4.66
C ILE A 29 -25.16 6.96 -4.24
N ASP A 30 -24.70 7.73 -3.24
CA ASP A 30 -23.34 7.67 -2.71
C ASP A 30 -23.02 6.24 -2.21
N SER A 31 -23.97 5.59 -1.55
CA SER A 31 -23.88 4.21 -1.06
C SER A 31 -23.75 3.20 -2.20
N ILE A 32 -24.52 3.36 -3.29
CA ILE A 32 -24.42 2.51 -4.48
C ILE A 32 -23.06 2.68 -5.15
N VAL A 33 -22.65 3.93 -5.39
CA VAL A 33 -21.37 4.25 -6.05
C VAL A 33 -20.20 3.74 -5.22
N ALA A 34 -20.24 3.90 -3.89
CA ALA A 34 -19.22 3.39 -2.98
C ALA A 34 -19.07 1.86 -3.05
N ARG A 35 -20.13 1.09 -3.33
CA ARG A 35 -20.05 -0.38 -3.44
C ARG A 35 -19.46 -0.87 -4.77
N LEU A 36 -19.35 0.00 -5.77
CA LEU A 36 -18.75 -0.38 -7.04
C LEU A 36 -17.23 -0.53 -6.89
N PRO A 37 -16.61 -1.52 -7.54
CA PRO A 37 -15.16 -1.62 -7.64
C PRO A 37 -14.51 -0.31 -8.06
N ILE A 38 -13.36 0.04 -7.46
CA ILE A 38 -12.70 1.34 -7.68
C ILE A 38 -12.40 1.57 -9.16
N TYR A 39 -12.05 0.50 -9.89
CA TYR A 39 -11.76 0.58 -11.32
C TYR A 39 -12.96 1.04 -12.18
N LEU A 40 -14.20 0.96 -11.67
CA LEU A 40 -15.41 1.46 -12.35
C LEU A 40 -15.71 2.93 -12.05
N HIS A 41 -15.11 3.53 -11.03
CA HIS A 41 -15.35 4.93 -10.65
C HIS A 41 -15.13 5.93 -11.80
N PRO A 42 -14.10 5.77 -12.67
CA PRO A 42 -13.91 6.64 -13.85
C PRO A 42 -15.03 6.58 -14.90
N ILE A 43 -15.84 5.52 -14.92
CA ILE A 43 -17.02 5.42 -15.79
C ILE A 43 -18.21 6.08 -15.11
N VAL A 44 -18.52 5.70 -13.88
CA VAL A 44 -19.75 6.17 -13.21
C VAL A 44 -19.75 7.66 -12.90
N ARG A 45 -18.57 8.28 -12.73
CA ARG A 45 -18.43 9.74 -12.63
C ARG A 45 -18.99 10.50 -13.84
N GLN A 46 -19.24 9.83 -14.97
CA GLN A 46 -19.76 10.46 -16.19
C GLN A 46 -21.30 10.51 -16.19
N VAL A 47 -21.96 9.82 -15.26
CA VAL A 47 -23.43 9.69 -15.22
C VAL A 47 -24.12 10.98 -14.74
N SER A 48 -23.56 11.66 -13.74
CA SER A 48 -24.11 12.92 -13.23
C SER A 48 -23.05 13.82 -12.60
N LYS A 49 -23.36 15.11 -12.46
CA LYS A 49 -22.47 16.10 -11.79
C LYS A 49 -22.23 15.75 -10.32
N ASP A 50 -23.24 15.23 -9.64
CA ASP A 50 -23.14 14.87 -8.22
C ASP A 50 -22.23 13.66 -8.00
N ILE A 51 -22.39 12.61 -8.81
CA ILE A 51 -21.51 11.43 -8.77
C ILE A 51 -20.08 11.84 -9.15
N LYS A 52 -19.93 12.69 -10.17
CA LYS A 52 -18.63 13.25 -10.54
C LYS A 52 -17.96 13.93 -9.35
N ASN A 53 -18.69 14.77 -8.63
CA ASN A 53 -18.17 15.51 -7.48
C ASN A 53 -17.81 14.57 -6.32
N PHE A 54 -18.65 13.57 -6.03
CA PHE A 54 -18.40 12.56 -5.00
C PHE A 54 -17.12 11.75 -5.26
N VAL A 55 -16.86 11.40 -6.52
CA VAL A 55 -15.63 10.70 -6.95
C VAL A 55 -14.42 11.64 -6.98
N ASP A 56 -14.55 12.83 -7.56
CA ASP A 56 -13.42 13.78 -7.73
C ASP A 56 -12.91 14.35 -6.42
N THR A 57 -13.82 14.59 -5.46
CA THR A 57 -13.45 15.00 -4.09
C THR A 57 -12.90 13.84 -3.27
N LYS A 58 -12.85 12.63 -3.84
CA LYS A 58 -12.41 11.39 -3.17
C LYS A 58 -13.26 11.01 -1.94
N SER A 59 -14.41 11.66 -1.75
CA SER A 59 -15.40 11.36 -0.70
C SER A 59 -15.92 9.93 -0.78
N VAL A 60 -15.89 9.34 -1.98
CA VAL A 60 -16.24 7.92 -2.21
C VAL A 60 -15.40 6.96 -1.37
N TYR A 61 -14.13 7.23 -1.13
CA TYR A 61 -13.26 6.34 -0.34
C TYR A 61 -13.58 6.41 1.15
N THR A 62 -13.82 7.60 1.69
CA THR A 62 -14.34 7.73 3.05
C THR A 62 -15.63 6.93 3.24
N LYS A 63 -16.56 7.03 2.27
CA LYS A 63 -17.83 6.29 2.33
C LYS A 63 -17.63 4.77 2.27
N ARG A 64 -16.62 4.30 1.54
CA ARG A 64 -16.28 2.87 1.43
C ARG A 64 -15.76 2.30 2.73
N LEU A 65 -14.88 3.03 3.40
CA LEU A 65 -14.42 2.68 4.74
C LEU A 65 -15.59 2.59 5.73
N GLU A 66 -16.52 3.56 5.71
CA GLU A 66 -17.74 3.54 6.56
C GLU A 66 -18.61 2.29 6.34
N ILE A 67 -18.74 1.81 5.11
CA ILE A 67 -19.57 0.63 4.77
C ILE A 67 -18.78 -0.68 4.73
N SER A 68 -17.55 -0.69 5.26
CA SER A 68 -16.66 -1.87 5.30
C SER A 68 -16.42 -2.49 3.92
N ARG A 69 -16.20 -1.62 2.92
CA ARG A 69 -15.88 -1.98 1.53
C ARG A 69 -14.51 -1.43 1.12
N ALA A 70 -13.52 -1.50 2.00
CA ALA A 70 -12.17 -1.12 1.63
C ALA A 70 -11.66 -2.00 0.47
N GLU A 71 -11.03 -1.39 -0.54
CA GLU A 71 -10.27 -2.08 -1.59
C GLU A 71 -8.79 -1.66 -1.51
N PRO A 72 -7.87 -2.55 -1.92
CA PRO A 72 -6.45 -2.22 -1.95
C PRO A 72 -6.15 -1.21 -3.06
N LEU A 73 -5.46 -0.12 -2.72
CA LEU A 73 -4.83 0.77 -3.68
C LEU A 73 -3.32 0.67 -3.55
N LEU A 74 -2.65 0.32 -4.65
CA LEU A 74 -1.21 0.10 -4.69
C LEU A 74 -0.50 1.31 -5.30
N TYR A 75 0.46 1.87 -4.56
CA TYR A 75 1.45 2.81 -5.04
C TYR A 75 2.77 2.12 -5.35
N ILE A 76 3.33 2.37 -6.53
CA ILE A 76 4.60 1.84 -7.00
C ILE A 76 5.57 3.00 -7.15
N CYS A 77 6.71 2.91 -6.50
CA CYS A 77 7.83 3.82 -6.69
C CYS A 77 8.77 3.24 -7.74
N LEU A 78 8.96 3.98 -8.83
CA LEU A 78 9.95 3.64 -9.85
C LEU A 78 11.15 4.57 -9.72
N ARG A 79 12.35 3.99 -9.77
CA ARG A 79 13.61 4.73 -9.75
C ARG A 79 14.31 4.63 -11.10
N SER A 80 14.72 5.78 -11.64
CA SER A 80 15.52 5.84 -12.87
C SER A 80 16.99 5.53 -12.58
N HIS A 81 17.62 4.73 -13.44
CA HIS A 81 19.08 4.51 -13.41
C HIS A 81 19.89 5.65 -14.03
N ILE A 82 19.28 6.44 -14.92
CA ILE A 82 19.98 7.41 -15.78
C ILE A 82 19.85 8.84 -15.22
N ILE A 83 18.67 9.19 -14.70
CA ILE A 83 18.36 10.56 -14.27
C ILE A 83 18.32 10.59 -12.74
N SER A 84 19.45 10.99 -12.14
CA SER A 84 19.59 11.48 -10.76
C SER A 84 18.85 10.71 -9.66
N LYS A 85 18.93 9.36 -9.58
CA LYS A 85 18.25 8.55 -8.54
C LYS A 85 16.79 8.98 -8.29
N ARG A 86 16.13 9.58 -9.30
CA ARG A 86 14.81 10.19 -9.16
C ARG A 86 13.81 9.09 -8.91
N ARG A 87 12.96 9.31 -7.92
CA ARG A 87 11.89 8.41 -7.49
C ARG A 87 10.57 9.05 -7.88
N ASP A 88 9.86 8.43 -8.80
CA ASP A 88 8.52 8.85 -9.20
C ASP A 88 7.51 7.82 -8.70
N TRP A 89 6.39 8.31 -8.19
CA TRP A 89 5.33 7.47 -7.63
C TRP A 89 4.17 7.34 -8.60
N PHE A 90 3.62 6.13 -8.66
CA PHE A 90 2.52 5.77 -9.54
C PHE A 90 1.44 5.04 -8.76
N GLU A 91 0.20 5.39 -9.01
CA GLU A 91 -0.96 4.60 -8.60
C GLU A 91 -1.20 3.49 -9.63
N LEU A 92 -1.27 2.24 -9.15
CA LEU A 92 -1.68 1.09 -9.96
C LEU A 92 -3.21 0.96 -9.91
N THR A 93 -3.84 1.04 -11.07
CA THR A 93 -5.29 0.83 -11.21
C THR A 93 -5.60 -0.07 -12.41
N LYS A 94 -6.85 -0.52 -12.54
CA LYS A 94 -7.32 -1.36 -13.66
C LYS A 94 -8.15 -0.52 -14.64
N LYS A 95 -8.03 -0.81 -15.94
CA LYS A 95 -8.96 -0.29 -16.94
C LYS A 95 -10.30 -1.00 -16.81
N ALA A 96 -11.39 -0.24 -16.87
CA ALA A 96 -12.73 -0.76 -16.62
C ALA A 96 -13.24 -1.83 -17.59
N TYR A 97 -12.78 -1.84 -18.85
CA TYR A 97 -13.33 -2.73 -19.89
C TYR A 97 -12.54 -4.03 -20.10
N ASN A 98 -11.28 -4.08 -19.69
CA ASN A 98 -10.41 -5.24 -19.94
C ASN A 98 -9.50 -5.59 -18.75
N GLU A 99 -9.75 -4.98 -17.59
CA GLU A 99 -9.04 -5.21 -16.32
C GLU A 99 -7.52 -5.10 -16.42
N LYS A 100 -7.01 -4.43 -17.47
CA LYS A 100 -5.59 -4.25 -17.69
C LYS A 100 -5.05 -3.23 -16.70
N PHE A 101 -3.92 -3.55 -16.08
CA PHE A 101 -3.24 -2.65 -15.18
C PHE A 101 -2.71 -1.42 -15.92
N ILE A 102 -2.79 -0.27 -15.27
CA ILE A 102 -2.22 1.00 -15.72
C ILE A 102 -1.56 1.72 -14.56
N LEU A 103 -0.49 2.46 -14.87
CA LEU A 103 0.22 3.30 -13.93
C LEU A 103 -0.16 4.77 -14.16
N ARG A 104 -0.64 5.44 -13.11
CA ARG A 104 -0.95 6.87 -13.13
C ARG A 104 0.04 7.62 -12.25
N SER A 105 0.75 8.61 -12.80
CA SER A 105 1.69 9.40 -11.99
C SER A 105 0.95 10.14 -10.89
N VAL A 106 1.50 10.08 -9.69
CA VAL A 106 1.00 10.79 -8.51
C VAL A 106 2.13 11.54 -7.82
N GLY A 107 1.80 12.68 -7.22
CA GLY A 107 2.76 13.51 -6.50
C GLY A 107 3.00 13.08 -5.05
N LEU A 108 2.94 11.79 -4.76
CA LEU A 108 3.14 11.27 -3.41
C LEU A 108 4.56 11.65 -2.94
N PHE A 109 4.68 12.15 -1.70
CA PHE A 109 5.94 12.60 -1.08
C PHE A 109 6.60 13.88 -1.65
N HIS A 110 6.00 14.60 -2.62
CA HIS A 110 6.62 15.83 -3.14
C HIS A 110 6.79 16.96 -2.10
N GLY A 111 6.03 16.93 -1.00
CA GLY A 111 6.07 17.96 0.05
C GLY A 111 6.95 17.65 1.26
N ILE A 112 7.56 16.46 1.36
CA ILE A 112 8.44 16.14 2.49
C ILE A 112 9.90 16.49 2.17
N PRO A 113 10.65 17.11 3.10
CA PRO A 113 12.05 17.44 2.90
C PRO A 113 12.90 16.16 2.86
N GLY A 114 14.00 16.14 2.12
CA GLY A 114 14.90 14.99 2.09
C GLY A 114 14.46 13.84 1.18
N ARG A 115 14.98 12.63 1.42
CA ARG A 115 14.78 11.46 0.58
C ARG A 115 14.96 10.15 1.35
N GLU A 116 14.60 9.03 0.72
CA GLU A 116 14.93 7.68 1.22
C GLU A 116 14.35 7.36 2.60
N TYR A 117 13.17 7.94 2.88
CA TYR A 117 12.34 7.57 4.01
C TYR A 117 12.00 6.09 3.95
N SER A 118 12.05 5.44 5.11
CA SER A 118 11.54 4.07 5.26
C SER A 118 10.03 4.16 5.42
N LEU A 119 9.28 3.38 4.64
CA LEU A 119 7.84 3.51 4.50
C LEU A 119 7.09 2.33 5.12
N VAL A 120 5.93 2.61 5.71
CA VAL A 120 4.97 1.59 6.17
C VAL A 120 3.55 2.13 6.04
N THR A 121 2.59 1.27 5.71
CA THR A 121 1.17 1.64 5.65
C THR A 121 0.38 1.12 6.84
N ALA A 122 -0.66 1.84 7.22
CA ALA A 122 -1.72 1.35 8.09
C ALA A 122 -3.06 1.97 7.66
N GLY A 123 -4.00 1.11 7.24
CA GLY A 123 -5.27 1.55 6.63
C GLY A 123 -5.01 2.43 5.41
N SER A 124 -5.59 3.63 5.40
CA SER A 124 -5.45 4.61 4.31
C SER A 124 -4.21 5.52 4.42
N THR A 125 -3.35 5.33 5.43
CA THR A 125 -2.23 6.23 5.75
C THR A 125 -0.89 5.58 5.45
N VAL A 126 0.02 6.35 4.87
CA VAL A 126 1.43 5.97 4.69
C VAL A 126 2.30 6.78 5.65
N TYR A 127 3.15 6.10 6.41
CA TYR A 127 4.11 6.73 7.30
C TYR A 127 5.49 6.75 6.67
N ALA A 128 6.09 7.93 6.57
CA ALA A 128 7.47 8.14 6.15
C ALA A 128 8.34 8.38 7.37
N VAL A 129 9.33 7.51 7.60
CA VAL A 129 10.13 7.49 8.83
C VAL A 129 11.61 7.64 8.52
N GLY A 130 12.27 8.60 9.16
CA GLY A 130 13.72 8.79 9.09
C GLY A 130 14.19 9.18 7.70
N GLY A 131 15.15 8.46 7.12
CA GLY A 131 15.69 8.77 5.80
C GLY A 131 16.85 9.77 5.86
N LEU A 132 17.05 10.52 4.78
CA LEU A 132 18.14 11.49 4.64
C LEU A 132 17.60 12.90 4.37
N HIS A 133 17.97 13.85 5.22
CA HIS A 133 17.77 15.28 5.04
C HIS A 133 19.16 15.93 4.97
N ASN A 134 19.47 16.67 3.89
CA ASN A 134 20.79 17.27 3.67
C ASN A 134 21.96 16.26 3.73
N ASN A 135 21.71 15.03 3.28
CA ASN A 135 22.64 13.88 3.35
C ASN A 135 22.94 13.36 4.76
N GLU A 136 22.24 13.85 5.78
CA GLU A 136 22.33 13.34 7.16
C GLU A 136 21.08 12.52 7.50
N ARG A 137 21.24 11.53 8.38
CA ARG A 137 20.10 10.77 8.89
C ARG A 137 19.17 11.73 9.64
N THR A 138 17.88 11.62 9.44
CA THR A 138 16.90 12.44 10.16
C THR A 138 16.06 11.60 11.12
N SER A 139 15.54 12.23 12.17
CA SER A 139 14.53 11.67 13.07
C SER A 139 13.11 12.10 12.71
N ASP A 140 12.95 12.80 11.58
CA ASP A 140 11.66 13.29 11.10
C ASP A 140 10.73 12.13 10.74
N VAL A 141 9.44 12.31 11.04
CA VAL A 141 8.37 11.35 10.75
C VAL A 141 7.17 12.10 10.21
N PHE A 142 6.58 11.57 9.15
CA PHE A 142 5.41 12.15 8.49
C PHE A 142 4.32 11.09 8.33
N SER A 143 3.07 11.48 8.55
CA SER A 143 1.90 10.74 8.08
C SER A 143 1.37 11.37 6.81
N ILE A 144 1.06 10.54 5.82
CA ILE A 144 0.58 10.97 4.52
C ILE A 144 -0.76 10.27 4.30
N ASN A 145 -1.80 11.07 4.16
CA ASN A 145 -3.10 10.55 3.78
C ASN A 145 -2.98 10.00 2.36
N GLY A 146 -3.14 8.68 2.20
CA GLY A 146 -2.97 8.04 0.90
C GLY A 146 -4.02 8.48 -0.13
N VAL A 147 -5.18 8.98 0.32
CA VAL A 147 -6.24 9.48 -0.55
C VAL A 147 -6.00 10.94 -0.94
N SER A 148 -5.97 11.87 0.01
CA SER A 148 -5.83 13.30 -0.28
C SER A 148 -4.41 13.74 -0.60
N HIS A 149 -3.42 12.91 -0.21
CA HIS A 149 -1.98 13.23 -0.22
C HIS A 149 -1.60 14.34 0.76
N ASP A 150 -2.48 14.67 1.71
CA ASP A 150 -2.16 15.60 2.79
C ASP A 150 -1.05 15.04 3.68
N ILE A 151 -0.13 15.91 4.08
CA ILE A 151 1.05 15.57 4.86
C ILE A 151 0.91 16.20 6.24
N GLU A 152 1.07 15.40 7.27
CA GLU A 152 1.14 15.83 8.66
C GLU A 152 2.51 15.46 9.24
N VAL A 153 3.09 16.39 10.01
CA VAL A 153 4.36 16.17 10.72
C VAL A 153 4.05 15.51 12.05
N LEU A 154 4.69 14.36 12.31
CA LEU A 154 4.58 13.64 13.57
C LEU A 154 5.75 13.98 14.51
N PRO A 155 5.64 13.66 15.82
CA PRO A 155 6.75 13.82 16.75
C PRO A 155 8.03 13.16 16.23
N LYS A 156 9.17 13.83 16.39
CA LYS A 156 10.47 13.30 15.97
C LYS A 156 10.88 12.11 16.83
N MET A 157 11.49 11.10 16.21
CA MET A 157 12.13 9.99 16.93
C MET A 157 13.24 10.51 17.85
N LYS A 158 13.61 9.71 18.86
CA LYS A 158 14.74 10.00 19.74
C LYS A 158 16.07 9.96 19.01
N GLU A 159 16.17 9.12 17.98
CA GLU A 159 17.37 8.98 17.17
C GLU A 159 17.11 9.17 15.68
N PRO A 160 18.04 9.82 14.96
CA PRO A 160 17.97 9.91 13.51
C PRO A 160 18.27 8.56 12.86
N ARG A 161 17.43 8.15 11.90
CA ARG A 161 17.50 6.81 11.30
C ARG A 161 17.50 6.84 9.79
N PHE A 162 18.22 5.90 9.17
CA PHE A 162 18.22 5.64 7.74
C PHE A 162 18.22 4.12 7.49
N ASN A 163 17.43 3.66 6.52
CA ASN A 163 17.16 2.23 6.29
C ASN A 163 16.62 1.50 7.53
N SER A 164 15.78 2.17 8.33
CA SER A 164 15.05 1.49 9.41
C SER A 164 14.00 0.54 8.85
N LYS A 165 13.55 -0.42 9.67
CA LYS A 165 12.41 -1.27 9.35
C LYS A 165 11.24 -0.87 10.23
N ASN A 166 10.08 -0.74 9.61
CA ASN A 166 8.93 -0.13 10.25
C ASN A 166 7.72 -1.06 10.12
N VAL A 167 6.97 -1.21 11.20
CA VAL A 167 5.69 -1.92 11.20
C VAL A 167 4.68 -1.17 12.04
N VAL A 168 3.40 -1.27 11.69
CA VAL A 168 2.31 -0.80 12.54
C VAL A 168 1.58 -2.02 13.10
N LEU A 169 1.47 -2.08 14.42
CA LEU A 169 0.78 -3.15 15.14
C LEU A 169 0.02 -2.53 16.31
N ASN A 170 -1.28 -2.84 16.43
CA ASN A 170 -2.16 -2.31 17.47
C ASN A 170 -2.09 -0.77 17.61
N GLN A 171 -2.21 -0.05 16.48
CA GLN A 171 -2.11 1.41 16.41
C GLN A 171 -0.79 1.99 16.97
N THR A 172 0.26 1.18 16.99
CA THR A 172 1.59 1.61 17.41
C THR A 172 2.56 1.41 16.25
N LEU A 173 3.25 2.48 15.87
CA LEU A 173 4.34 2.45 14.89
C LEU A 173 5.62 2.04 15.59
N TYR A 174 6.19 0.91 15.18
CA TYR A 174 7.48 0.42 15.65
C TYR A 174 8.54 0.69 14.59
N VAL A 175 9.69 1.21 15.02
CA VAL A 175 10.83 1.55 14.17
C VAL A 175 12.06 0.84 14.67
N ILE A 176 12.69 0.05 13.81
CA ILE A 176 13.71 -0.93 14.17
C ILE A 176 14.99 -0.64 13.39
N GLY A 177 16.12 -0.54 14.11
CA GLY A 177 17.44 -0.36 13.52
C GLY A 177 17.62 0.96 12.78
N GLY A 178 18.68 1.04 11.97
CA GLY A 178 18.96 2.22 11.13
C GLY A 178 19.50 3.44 11.89
N SER A 179 19.89 3.34 13.16
CA SER A 179 20.66 4.37 13.87
C SER A 179 22.17 4.24 13.57
N LEU A 180 22.95 5.31 13.78
CA LEU A 180 24.43 5.27 13.73
C LEU A 180 25.05 4.89 15.07
N ARG A 181 24.29 5.03 16.16
CA ARG A 181 24.80 4.81 17.51
C ARG A 181 24.82 3.33 17.82
N GLU A 182 25.92 2.67 17.46
CA GLU A 182 26.13 1.25 17.73
C GLU A 182 26.03 0.93 19.23
N ASP A 183 26.32 1.88 20.13
CA ASP A 183 26.21 1.74 21.58
C ASP A 183 24.80 1.98 22.13
N SER A 184 23.85 2.47 21.31
CA SER A 184 22.52 2.85 21.77
C SER A 184 21.70 1.63 22.22
N GLN A 185 21.03 1.80 23.36
CA GLN A 185 20.00 0.87 23.85
C GLN A 185 18.65 1.08 23.15
N ASN A 186 18.49 2.15 22.36
CA ASN A 186 17.26 2.46 21.62
C ASN A 186 17.27 1.79 20.25
N TRP A 187 17.56 0.50 20.17
CA TRP A 187 17.58 -0.19 18.88
C TRP A 187 16.19 -0.19 18.21
N MET A 188 15.12 -0.29 19.02
CA MET A 188 13.73 -0.18 18.61
C MET A 188 13.03 0.96 19.36
N GLU A 189 12.22 1.74 18.64
CA GLU A 189 11.36 2.80 19.19
C GLU A 189 9.89 2.54 18.80
N ALA A 190 8.97 2.98 19.65
CA ALA A 190 7.53 2.83 19.44
C ALA A 190 6.81 4.18 19.62
N LEU A 191 5.85 4.47 18.73
CA LEU A 191 4.96 5.62 18.81
C LEU A 191 3.51 5.16 18.74
N LYS A 192 2.73 5.45 19.79
CA LYS A 192 1.28 5.27 19.74
C LYS A 192 0.69 6.29 18.78
N LEU A 193 -0.09 5.85 17.80
CA LEU A 193 -0.69 6.68 16.74
C LEU A 193 -1.96 7.39 17.25
N LYS A 194 -1.81 8.14 18.34
CA LYS A 194 -2.83 9.00 18.92
C LYS A 194 -2.25 10.39 19.22
N PRO A 195 -3.05 11.46 19.15
CA PRO A 195 -2.58 12.82 19.41
C PRO A 195 -1.84 12.94 20.74
N GLY A 196 -0.73 13.68 20.75
CA GLY A 196 0.07 13.96 21.95
C GLY A 196 0.92 12.80 22.46
N SER A 197 1.07 11.70 21.71
CA SER A 197 1.98 10.62 22.09
C SER A 197 3.44 11.00 21.88
N GLU A 198 4.31 10.44 22.71
CA GLU A 198 5.76 10.56 22.59
C GLU A 198 6.36 9.21 22.18
N TRP A 199 7.59 9.26 21.68
CA TRP A 199 8.34 8.04 21.37
C TRP A 199 8.80 7.34 22.66
N GLU A 200 8.52 6.05 22.75
CA GLU A 200 8.99 5.16 23.82
C GLU A 200 10.13 4.29 23.28
N SER A 201 11.18 4.10 24.09
CA SER A 201 12.26 3.17 23.73
C SER A 201 11.79 1.76 24.09
N VAL A 202 11.93 0.80 23.19
CA VAL A 202 11.60 -0.59 23.51
C VAL A 202 12.88 -1.31 23.94
N PRO A 203 13.01 -1.69 25.23
CA PRO A 203 14.22 -2.33 25.74
C PRO A 203 14.52 -3.62 24.97
N CYS A 204 15.78 -3.78 24.54
CA CYS A 204 16.19 -4.97 23.80
C CYS A 204 17.51 -5.51 24.34
N ALA A 205 17.46 -6.18 25.49
CA ALA A 205 18.65 -6.70 26.17
C ALA A 205 19.29 -7.91 25.45
N ALA A 206 18.55 -8.59 24.57
CA ALA A 206 18.97 -9.84 23.92
C ALA A 206 19.50 -9.66 22.48
N TYR A 207 19.46 -8.44 21.92
CA TYR A 207 19.73 -8.24 20.50
C TYR A 207 21.21 -8.05 20.20
N LYS A 208 21.74 -8.93 19.35
CA LYS A 208 23.07 -8.75 18.76
C LYS A 208 22.97 -7.64 17.73
N LYS A 209 23.75 -6.58 17.94
CA LYS A 209 23.81 -5.35 17.12
C LYS A 209 24.10 -5.58 15.63
N ASP A 210 24.54 -6.77 15.24
CA ASP A 210 24.87 -7.18 13.87
C ASP A 210 23.72 -7.77 13.05
N VAL A 211 22.53 -7.89 13.63
CA VAL A 211 21.38 -8.48 12.94
C VAL A 211 20.86 -7.43 11.95
N GLY A 212 21.22 -7.66 10.68
CA GLY A 212 21.25 -6.67 9.60
C GLY A 212 19.92 -6.19 9.03
N PHE A 213 19.95 -5.75 7.77
CA PHE A 213 18.88 -4.98 7.10
C PHE A 213 17.71 -5.81 6.55
N GLY A 214 17.41 -6.96 7.15
CA GLY A 214 16.43 -7.89 6.61
C GLY A 214 14.96 -7.44 6.77
N PRO A 215 14.01 -8.19 6.19
CA PRO A 215 12.58 -7.87 6.26
C PRO A 215 12.05 -7.86 7.70
N THR A 216 11.06 -7.01 7.96
CA THR A 216 10.29 -7.02 9.21
C THR A 216 8.81 -7.14 8.86
N VAL A 217 8.12 -8.06 9.51
CA VAL A 217 6.71 -8.35 9.23
C VAL A 217 5.95 -8.57 10.53
N VAL A 218 4.63 -8.42 10.45
CA VAL A 218 3.72 -8.72 11.56
C VAL A 218 2.94 -9.97 11.22
N MET A 219 2.96 -10.96 12.10
CA MET A 219 2.14 -12.18 12.00
C MET A 219 1.62 -12.56 13.39
N ASN A 220 0.37 -12.99 13.50
CA ASN A 220 -0.21 -13.44 14.78
C ASN A 220 -0.03 -12.44 15.94
N GLY A 221 -0.06 -11.13 15.64
CA GLY A 221 0.12 -10.07 16.63
C GLY A 221 1.52 -9.96 17.22
N LYS A 222 2.55 -10.55 16.59
CA LYS A 222 3.96 -10.40 16.94
C LYS A 222 4.75 -9.79 15.81
N ILE A 223 5.87 -9.14 16.13
CA ILE A 223 6.77 -8.53 15.15
C ILE A 223 7.93 -9.49 14.89
N TYR A 224 8.07 -9.96 13.66
CA TYR A 224 9.17 -10.82 13.22
C TYR A 224 10.18 -9.96 12.47
N HIS A 225 11.43 -9.97 12.92
CA HIS A 225 12.55 -9.26 12.31
C HIS A 225 13.59 -10.28 11.85
N LEU A 226 13.90 -10.28 10.56
CA LEU A 226 14.93 -11.15 10.01
C LEU A 226 16.26 -10.41 9.91
N GLY A 227 17.28 -11.08 10.42
CA GLY A 227 18.68 -10.72 10.25
C GLY A 227 19.22 -11.11 8.88
N TYR A 228 20.46 -10.70 8.66
CA TYR A 228 21.18 -10.94 7.41
C TYR A 228 21.66 -12.40 7.25
N ARG A 229 21.92 -13.12 8.34
CA ARG A 229 22.49 -14.48 8.31
C ARG A 229 21.44 -15.56 8.62
N GLY A 230 20.16 -15.24 8.46
CA GLY A 230 19.06 -16.16 8.75
C GLY A 230 18.67 -16.21 10.23
N GLU A 231 19.11 -15.28 11.07
CA GLU A 231 18.52 -15.15 12.40
C GLU A 231 17.13 -14.51 12.28
N CYS A 232 16.11 -15.04 12.96
CA CYS A 232 14.83 -14.34 13.08
C CYS A 232 14.51 -14.11 14.55
N TYR A 233 14.23 -12.87 14.90
CA TYR A 233 13.82 -12.46 16.24
C TYR A 233 12.36 -12.04 16.21
N VAL A 234 11.62 -12.50 17.21
CA VAL A 234 10.19 -12.25 17.35
C VAL A 234 9.96 -11.46 18.61
N TYR A 235 9.41 -10.27 18.48
CA TYR A 235 8.97 -9.46 19.60
C TYR A 235 7.50 -9.74 19.88
N ASP A 236 7.24 -10.31 21.06
CA ASP A 236 5.90 -10.52 21.59
C ASP A 236 5.49 -9.30 22.40
N ILE A 237 4.59 -8.49 21.84
CA ILE A 237 4.12 -7.25 22.47
C ILE A 237 3.34 -7.48 23.77
N LYS A 238 2.80 -8.69 24.00
CA LYS A 238 2.00 -8.99 25.20
C LYS A 238 2.90 -9.35 26.37
N GLU A 239 3.95 -10.09 26.08
CA GLU A 239 4.94 -10.55 27.06
C GLU A 239 6.13 -9.59 27.19
N ASP A 240 6.18 -8.53 26.37
CA ASP A 240 7.26 -7.53 26.30
C ASP A 240 8.66 -8.18 26.24
N ARG A 241 8.80 -9.16 25.35
CA ARG A 241 10.05 -9.95 25.23
C ARG A 241 10.34 -10.38 23.81
N PHE A 242 11.63 -10.64 23.57
CA PHE A 242 12.14 -11.19 22.32
C PHE A 242 12.38 -12.69 22.45
N GLU A 243 12.02 -13.43 21.41
CA GLU A 243 12.34 -14.85 21.24
C GLU A 243 12.97 -15.11 19.86
N GLU A 244 13.72 -16.18 19.70
CA GLU A 244 14.32 -16.56 18.41
C GLU A 244 13.38 -17.53 17.67
N GLU A 245 13.09 -17.25 16.39
CA GLU A 245 12.33 -18.12 15.50
C GLU A 245 13.23 -18.75 14.43
N LYS A 246 13.92 -19.82 14.82
CA LYS A 246 14.87 -20.53 13.95
C LYS A 246 14.23 -21.09 12.68
N ALA A 247 12.97 -21.51 12.74
CA ALA A 247 12.32 -22.14 11.58
C ALA A 247 12.08 -21.14 10.45
N LEU A 248 11.64 -19.92 10.80
CA LEU A 248 11.50 -18.84 9.82
C LEU A 248 12.89 -18.46 9.28
N GLY A 249 13.85 -18.26 10.18
CA GLY A 249 15.23 -17.89 9.85
C GLY A 249 16.00 -18.88 8.96
N ALA A 250 15.52 -20.11 8.81
CA ALA A 250 16.16 -21.13 7.96
C ALA A 250 16.21 -20.77 6.46
N ARG A 251 15.52 -19.70 6.02
CA ARG A 251 15.53 -19.22 4.64
C ARG A 251 15.88 -17.74 4.57
N PHE A 252 16.60 -17.37 3.53
CA PHE A 252 16.88 -15.99 3.17
C PHE A 252 16.01 -15.58 1.98
N TYR A 253 15.41 -14.39 2.05
CA TYR A 253 14.52 -13.90 0.99
C TYR A 253 14.58 -12.39 0.89
N HIS A 254 14.30 -11.86 -0.30
CA HIS A 254 14.42 -10.43 -0.59
C HIS A 254 13.07 -9.69 -0.55
N GLY A 255 12.09 -10.21 -1.29
CA GLY A 255 10.74 -9.64 -1.38
C GLY A 255 9.76 -10.51 -0.62
N SER A 256 8.92 -9.90 0.21
CA SER A 256 7.92 -10.64 0.99
C SER A 256 6.71 -9.80 1.34
N CYS A 257 5.57 -10.46 1.53
CA CYS A 257 4.37 -9.86 2.12
C CYS A 257 3.67 -10.85 3.05
N VAL A 258 2.85 -10.33 3.96
CA VAL A 258 1.99 -11.16 4.82
C VAL A 258 0.57 -11.12 4.28
N ILE A 259 -0.03 -12.29 4.12
CA ILE A 259 -1.42 -12.49 3.74
C ILE A 259 -2.02 -13.52 4.70
N GLU A 260 -3.14 -13.19 5.35
CA GLU A 260 -3.83 -14.07 6.31
C GLU A 260 -2.89 -14.72 7.36
N ASN A 261 -2.02 -13.91 7.97
CA ASN A 261 -1.00 -14.35 8.95
C ASN A 261 0.03 -15.37 8.42
N ARG A 262 0.17 -15.53 7.11
CA ARG A 262 1.25 -16.30 6.49
C ARG A 262 2.18 -15.37 5.74
N LEU A 263 3.47 -15.66 5.80
CA LEU A 263 4.49 -14.90 5.10
C LEU A 263 4.78 -15.55 3.77
N TYR A 264 4.53 -14.81 2.69
CA TYR A 264 4.91 -15.17 1.34
C TYR A 264 6.21 -14.47 1.01
N ALA A 265 7.20 -15.22 0.57
CA ALA A 265 8.54 -14.73 0.31
C ALA A 265 9.08 -15.26 -1.01
N LEU A 266 9.93 -14.47 -1.66
CA LEU A 266 10.62 -14.85 -2.88
C LEU A 266 12.00 -15.39 -2.51
N ASP A 267 12.18 -16.68 -2.80
CA ASP A 267 13.37 -17.49 -2.61
C ASP A 267 14.09 -17.67 -3.95
N ASP A 268 15.42 -17.71 -3.94
CA ASP A 268 16.24 -17.79 -5.16
C ASP A 268 16.09 -19.16 -5.87
N ASP A 269 15.85 -20.23 -5.11
CA ASP A 269 15.85 -21.61 -5.64
C ASP A 269 14.42 -22.15 -5.83
N ASP A 270 13.54 -21.90 -4.86
CA ASP A 270 12.18 -22.49 -4.81
C ASP A 270 11.08 -21.57 -5.37
N GLY A 271 11.43 -20.38 -5.86
CA GLY A 271 10.48 -19.38 -6.32
C GLY A 271 9.70 -18.76 -5.15
N ILE A 272 8.38 -18.90 -5.11
CA ILE A 272 7.57 -18.33 -4.02
C ILE A 272 7.36 -19.38 -2.93
N VAL A 273 7.83 -19.07 -1.72
CA VAL A 273 7.69 -19.91 -0.52
C VAL A 273 6.75 -19.25 0.49
N VAL A 274 6.12 -20.08 1.31
CA VAL A 274 5.14 -19.67 2.31
C VAL A 274 5.53 -20.22 3.67
N TYR A 275 5.70 -19.34 4.65
CA TYR A 275 5.89 -19.70 6.06
C TYR A 275 4.55 -19.66 6.79
N ASP A 276 4.15 -20.78 7.38
CA ASP A 276 3.02 -20.85 8.29
C ASP A 276 3.53 -20.77 9.74
N PRO A 277 3.27 -19.68 10.48
CA PRO A 277 3.76 -19.53 11.85
C PRO A 277 3.11 -20.50 12.84
N THR A 278 1.97 -21.11 12.49
CA THR A 278 1.31 -22.12 13.33
C THR A 278 2.04 -23.46 13.23
N GLN A 279 2.44 -23.83 12.01
CA GLN A 279 3.20 -25.06 11.76
C GLN A 279 4.71 -24.87 11.96
N ARG A 280 5.18 -23.62 12.00
CA ARG A 280 6.60 -23.25 12.03
C ARG A 280 7.38 -23.94 10.91
N ALA A 281 6.81 -23.89 9.71
CA ALA A 281 7.34 -24.59 8.55
C ALA A 281 7.18 -23.78 7.26
N TRP A 282 8.15 -23.97 6.37
CA TRP A 282 8.11 -23.45 5.00
C TRP A 282 7.51 -24.47 4.04
N SER A 283 6.79 -23.98 3.04
CA SER A 283 6.28 -24.77 1.91
C SER A 283 6.36 -23.95 0.62
N VAL A 284 6.36 -24.62 -0.53
CA VAL A 284 6.36 -23.94 -1.84
C VAL A 284 4.93 -23.57 -2.26
N LEU A 285 4.71 -22.34 -2.70
CA LEU A 285 3.46 -21.93 -3.33
C LEU A 285 3.40 -22.52 -4.74
N LYS A 286 2.41 -23.38 -4.98
CA LYS A 286 2.23 -24.02 -6.29
C LYS A 286 1.36 -23.16 -7.20
N VAL A 287 1.94 -22.64 -8.28
CA VAL A 287 1.23 -21.85 -9.30
C VAL A 287 1.55 -22.41 -10.68
N LEU A 288 0.52 -22.75 -11.45
CA LEU A 288 0.69 -23.26 -12.80
C LEU A 288 1.01 -22.12 -13.77
N ASN A 289 1.99 -22.33 -14.65
CA ASN A 289 2.40 -21.36 -15.69
C ASN A 289 2.84 -20.00 -15.14
N LEU A 290 3.42 -19.96 -13.94
CA LEU A 290 4.01 -18.72 -13.41
C LEU A 290 5.26 -18.36 -14.23
N PRO A 291 5.41 -17.10 -14.69
CA PRO A 291 6.63 -16.68 -15.36
C PRO A 291 7.83 -16.75 -14.41
N GLU A 292 9.03 -16.89 -14.98
CA GLU A 292 10.27 -16.83 -14.22
C GLU A 292 10.40 -15.48 -13.50
N LEU A 293 10.67 -15.54 -12.20
CA LEU A 293 10.77 -14.37 -11.34
C LEU A 293 12.24 -14.10 -11.03
N LYS A 294 12.66 -12.84 -11.22
CA LYS A 294 13.98 -12.38 -10.81
C LYS A 294 13.90 -11.70 -9.47
N VAL A 295 14.66 -12.19 -8.51
CA VAL A 295 14.51 -11.80 -7.10
C VAL A 295 14.73 -10.31 -6.84
N LEU A 296 15.73 -9.71 -7.48
CA LEU A 296 16.05 -8.29 -7.31
C LEU A 296 15.08 -7.33 -8.04
N SER A 297 14.32 -7.82 -9.04
CA SER A 297 13.39 -6.99 -9.82
C SER A 297 11.92 -7.34 -9.57
N THR A 298 11.64 -8.13 -8.53
CA THR A 298 10.30 -8.58 -8.16
C THR A 298 9.93 -8.09 -6.76
N LYS A 299 8.69 -7.63 -6.60
CA LYS A 299 8.06 -7.33 -5.32
C LYS A 299 6.82 -8.19 -5.15
N LEU A 300 6.66 -8.72 -3.95
CA LEU A 300 5.46 -9.44 -3.52
C LEU A 300 4.63 -8.49 -2.65
N VAL A 301 3.34 -8.41 -2.93
CA VAL A 301 2.44 -7.44 -2.30
C VAL A 301 1.14 -8.13 -1.93
N ASN A 302 0.62 -7.84 -0.74
CA ASN A 302 -0.75 -8.22 -0.38
C ASN A 302 -1.72 -7.26 -1.07
N TYR A 303 -2.54 -7.78 -1.97
CA TYR A 303 -3.51 -7.02 -2.75
C TYR A 303 -4.92 -7.55 -2.48
N GLY A 304 -5.50 -7.11 -1.37
CA GLY A 304 -6.87 -7.48 -0.99
C GLY A 304 -7.03 -8.96 -0.65
N GLY A 305 -6.00 -9.57 -0.06
CA GLY A 305 -5.98 -11.01 0.23
C GLY A 305 -5.40 -11.87 -0.91
N ASN A 306 -5.26 -11.30 -2.11
CA ASN A 306 -4.52 -11.94 -3.20
C ASN A 306 -3.03 -11.60 -3.11
N LEU A 307 -2.20 -12.48 -3.68
CA LEU A 307 -0.78 -12.20 -3.87
C LEU A 307 -0.60 -11.48 -5.21
N LEU A 308 -0.15 -10.23 -5.17
CA LEU A 308 0.21 -9.49 -6.37
C LEU A 308 1.73 -9.49 -6.52
N ILE A 309 2.19 -10.01 -7.66
CA ILE A 309 3.58 -9.98 -8.09
C ILE A 309 3.75 -8.77 -9.00
N VAL A 310 4.59 -7.83 -8.59
CA VAL A 310 4.99 -6.69 -9.41
C VAL A 310 6.44 -6.91 -9.81
N HIS A 311 6.72 -7.07 -11.09
CA HIS A 311 8.06 -7.37 -11.55
C HIS A 311 8.43 -6.63 -12.82
N ASN A 312 9.72 -6.35 -12.95
CA ASN A 312 10.30 -5.73 -14.12
C ASN A 312 11.16 -6.79 -14.84
N LEU A 313 10.58 -7.48 -15.83
CA LEU A 313 11.24 -8.53 -16.62
C LEU A 313 12.30 -7.94 -17.56
N VAL A 314 11.97 -6.79 -18.15
CA VAL A 314 12.77 -6.02 -19.11
C VAL A 314 12.63 -4.57 -18.69
N ALA A 315 13.75 -3.86 -18.48
CA ALA A 315 13.88 -2.55 -17.81
C ALA A 315 12.87 -1.44 -18.20
N LYS A 316 12.09 -1.66 -19.26
CA LYS A 316 11.10 -0.77 -19.87
C LYS A 316 9.64 -1.18 -19.62
N SER A 317 9.37 -2.31 -18.95
CA SER A 317 8.02 -2.85 -18.74
C SER A 317 7.82 -3.31 -17.30
N ILE A 318 6.70 -2.90 -16.70
CA ILE A 318 6.26 -3.37 -15.39
C ILE A 318 5.13 -4.37 -15.61
N TRP A 319 5.31 -5.60 -15.16
CA TRP A 319 4.31 -6.65 -15.21
C TRP A 319 3.67 -6.83 -13.85
N CYS A 320 2.37 -7.08 -13.85
CA CYS A 320 1.57 -7.32 -12.67
C CYS A 320 0.83 -8.65 -12.84
N THR A 321 1.09 -9.59 -11.94
CA THR A 321 0.43 -10.90 -11.90
C THR A 321 -0.29 -11.06 -10.57
N GLU A 322 -1.62 -11.04 -10.61
CA GLU A 322 -2.48 -11.24 -9.44
C GLU A 322 -2.80 -12.72 -9.29
N ILE A 323 -2.59 -13.25 -8.09
CA ILE A 323 -2.74 -14.66 -7.77
C ILE A 323 -3.74 -14.80 -6.62
N ALA A 324 -4.85 -15.49 -6.90
CA ALA A 324 -5.80 -15.90 -5.88
C ALA A 324 -5.27 -17.12 -5.14
N LEU A 325 -5.16 -17.00 -3.81
CA LEU A 325 -4.58 -18.04 -2.95
C LEU A 325 -5.67 -19.02 -2.49
N LYS A 326 -5.30 -20.30 -2.40
CA LYS A 326 -6.19 -21.37 -1.92
C LYS A 326 -5.42 -22.49 -1.24
N ASN A 327 -6.02 -23.05 -0.20
CA ASN A 327 -5.50 -24.26 0.43
C ASN A 327 -6.14 -25.50 -0.23
N ARG A 328 -5.31 -26.44 -0.70
CA ARG A 328 -5.76 -27.73 -1.23
C ARG A 328 -4.95 -28.83 -0.56
N GLU A 329 -5.63 -29.69 0.20
CA GLU A 329 -5.01 -30.87 0.83
C GLU A 329 -3.77 -30.51 1.67
N GLY A 330 -3.84 -29.41 2.42
CA GLY A 330 -2.74 -28.93 3.25
C GLY A 330 -1.59 -28.25 2.51
N ASN A 331 -1.68 -28.11 1.19
CA ASN A 331 -0.72 -27.37 0.36
C ASN A 331 -1.28 -26.00 -0.04
N MET A 332 -0.40 -24.99 -0.10
CA MET A 332 -0.77 -23.68 -0.63
C MET A 332 -0.65 -23.66 -2.16
N TRP A 333 -1.73 -23.25 -2.82
CA TRP A 333 -1.83 -23.11 -4.26
C TRP A 333 -2.25 -21.70 -4.65
N GLY A 334 -1.92 -21.31 -5.88
CA GLY A 334 -2.37 -20.06 -6.48
C GLY A 334 -2.98 -20.26 -7.86
N ASP A 335 -4.06 -19.53 -8.17
CA ASP A 335 -4.56 -19.35 -9.53
C ASP A 335 -4.24 -17.94 -10.01
N ILE A 336 -3.71 -17.82 -11.23
CA ILE A 336 -3.52 -16.52 -11.88
C ILE A 336 -4.91 -15.96 -12.22
N VAL A 337 -5.28 -14.87 -11.56
CA VAL A 337 -6.52 -14.11 -11.83
C VAL A 337 -6.31 -13.23 -13.06
N THR A 338 -5.18 -12.52 -13.09
CA THR A 338 -4.78 -11.67 -14.20
C THR A 338 -3.27 -11.56 -14.27
N SER A 339 -2.71 -11.51 -15.47
CA SER A 339 -1.29 -11.26 -15.70
C SER A 339 -1.13 -10.40 -16.94
N ASN A 340 -0.66 -9.16 -16.77
CA ASN A 340 -0.49 -8.25 -17.88
C ASN A 340 0.56 -7.17 -17.58
N GLU A 341 1.12 -6.60 -18.65
CA GLU A 341 1.96 -5.42 -18.58
C GLU A 341 1.13 -4.20 -18.16
N ALA A 342 1.54 -3.54 -17.07
CA ALA A 342 1.00 -2.29 -16.61
C ALA A 342 1.48 -1.15 -17.53
N HIS A 343 0.59 -0.65 -18.38
CA HIS A 343 0.98 0.40 -19.32
C HIS A 343 1.23 1.72 -18.60
N HIS A 344 2.35 2.34 -18.95
CA HIS A 344 2.76 3.65 -18.50
C HIS A 344 2.48 4.71 -19.58
N VAL A 345 2.06 5.91 -19.18
CA VAL A 345 1.67 6.99 -20.11
C VAL A 345 2.87 7.83 -20.59
N THR A 346 4.07 7.65 -20.02
CA THR A 346 5.27 8.40 -20.45
C THR A 346 6.49 7.51 -20.77
N ASN A 347 7.39 8.03 -21.58
CA ASN A 347 8.41 7.27 -22.33
C ASN A 347 9.31 6.35 -21.48
N ALA A 348 9.72 5.26 -22.13
CA ALA A 348 10.54 4.17 -21.62
C ALA A 348 11.95 4.61 -21.19
N TRP A 349 12.20 4.59 -19.88
CA TRP A 349 13.54 4.64 -19.31
C TRP A 349 13.83 3.30 -18.62
N ASP A 350 15.11 2.97 -18.46
CA ASP A 350 15.50 1.85 -17.59
C ASP A 350 15.14 2.20 -16.15
N THR A 351 14.04 1.63 -15.68
CA THR A 351 13.48 1.85 -14.34
C THR A 351 13.59 0.58 -13.52
N VAL A 352 13.67 0.73 -12.20
CA VAL A 352 13.54 -0.38 -11.26
C VAL A 352 12.46 -0.08 -10.24
N ILE A 353 11.78 -1.14 -9.80
CA ILE A 353 10.79 -1.07 -8.73
C ILE A 353 11.54 -0.87 -7.42
N ASP A 354 11.49 0.35 -6.90
CA ASP A 354 12.19 0.72 -5.67
C ASP A 354 11.34 0.35 -4.46
N ASN A 355 10.04 0.65 -4.50
CA ASN A 355 9.12 0.43 -3.40
C ASN A 355 7.68 0.17 -3.88
N CYS A 356 6.88 -0.53 -3.08
CA CYS A 356 5.45 -0.76 -3.26
C CYS A 356 4.75 -0.52 -1.92
N GLN A 357 3.69 0.29 -1.90
CA GLN A 357 2.91 0.59 -0.71
C GLN A 357 1.43 0.36 -1.01
N VAL A 358 0.77 -0.51 -0.24
CA VAL A 358 -0.67 -0.72 -0.36
C VAL A 358 -1.38 -0.03 0.77
N ILE A 359 -2.37 0.76 0.42
CA ILE A 359 -3.33 1.34 1.35
C ILE A 359 -4.69 0.68 1.15
N GLU A 360 -5.56 0.79 2.15
CA GLU A 360 -6.94 0.31 2.10
C GLU A 360 -7.91 1.51 2.05
N ILE A 361 -8.78 1.56 1.03
CA ILE A 361 -9.64 2.74 0.74
C ILE A 361 -11.08 2.43 0.29
#